data_AF-A0A3N5ZHI7-F1
#
_entry.id   AF-A0A3N5ZHI7-F1
#
_cell.length_a   1.000
_cell.length_b   1.000
_cell.length_c   1.000
_cell.angle_alpha   90.00
_cell.angle_beta   90.00
_cell.angle_gamma   90.00
#
_symmetry.space_group_name_H-M   'P 1'
#
loop_
_entity.id
_entity.type
_entity.pdbx_description
1 polymer ?
#
loop_
_entity_poly.entity_id
_entity_poly.type
_entity_poly.pdbx_seq_one_letter_code
_entity_poly.pdbx_strand_id
1 'polypeptide(L)'
;MNCDESRELILDVVYGEEVPSRSCFDFFKHLDSCPDCTSEYREFLSTREMLQSWQLEEPSAAESSVKSAARPWMQGRRFLLDSGSWWGMLQKVAAGVLILMGIASIFQHYGYLGGRKVMVSEQQLTEMVHDMIVVSQAQERRVIGQELIRFSEAVDLQRNQDLQDVYNNLVSLEQRYTDNLEENNRYLKALLTK
;
A
#
# COMPACT_ATOMS: atom_id res chain seq x y z
N MET A 1 15.55 5.20 -23.12
CA MET A 1 14.58 6.12 -22.50
C MET A 1 15.34 7.30 -21.93
N ASN A 2 14.83 8.52 -22.13
CA ASN A 2 15.40 9.73 -21.53
C ASN A 2 14.74 10.03 -20.17
N CYS A 3 15.26 11.03 -19.45
CA CYS A 3 14.74 11.36 -18.11
C CYS A 3 13.29 11.88 -18.18
N ASP A 4 12.94 12.65 -19.21
CA ASP A 4 11.60 13.23 -19.37
C ASP A 4 10.53 12.14 -19.57
N GLU A 5 10.78 11.17 -20.45
CA GLU A 5 9.94 9.98 -20.65
C GLU A 5 9.83 9.16 -19.35
N SER A 6 10.93 9.06 -18.58
CA SER A 6 10.90 8.37 -17.29
C SER A 6 9.97 9.04 -16.31
N ARG A 7 9.99 10.38 -16.24
CA ARG A 7 9.20 11.17 -15.29
C ARG A 7 7.71 11.09 -15.57
N GLU A 8 7.33 11.06 -16.84
CA GLU A 8 5.95 10.80 -17.24
C GLU A 8 5.49 9.41 -16.78
N LEU A 9 6.32 8.37 -17.01
CA LEU A 9 6.01 7.00 -16.62
C LEU A 9 6.04 6.73 -15.11
N ILE A 10 6.72 7.57 -14.30
CA ILE A 10 6.75 7.39 -12.83
C ILE A 10 5.33 7.36 -12.27
N LEU A 11 4.45 8.28 -12.70
CA LEU A 11 3.10 8.38 -12.17
C LEU A 11 2.29 7.12 -12.53
N ASP A 12 2.30 6.74 -13.80
CA ASP A 12 1.58 5.56 -14.29
C ASP A 12 1.99 4.30 -13.53
N VAL A 13 3.30 4.10 -13.31
CA VAL A 13 3.84 2.95 -12.57
C VAL A 13 3.47 3.03 -11.09
N VAL A 14 3.59 4.20 -10.44
CA VAL A 14 3.29 4.37 -9.00
C VAL A 14 1.80 4.17 -8.71
N TYR A 15 0.91 4.58 -9.60
CA TYR A 15 -0.53 4.41 -9.43
C TYR A 15 -1.08 3.08 -9.99
N GLY A 16 -0.23 2.27 -10.60
CA GLY A 16 -0.60 0.96 -11.14
C GLY A 16 -1.47 1.05 -12.40
N GLU A 17 -1.29 2.10 -13.20
CA GLU A 17 -1.90 2.22 -14.51
C GLU A 17 -1.31 1.18 -15.48
N GLU A 18 -2.06 0.86 -16.54
CA GLU A 18 -1.63 -0.16 -17.51
C GLU A 18 -0.47 0.37 -18.38
N VAL A 19 0.76 0.10 -17.94
CA VAL A 19 1.98 0.41 -18.71
C VAL A 19 2.40 -0.80 -19.55
N PRO A 20 2.69 -0.63 -20.86
CA PRO A 20 3.20 -1.71 -21.69
C PRO A 20 4.48 -2.35 -21.11
N SER A 21 4.59 -3.68 -21.14
CA SER A 21 5.68 -4.41 -20.47
C SER A 21 7.08 -3.98 -20.93
N ARG A 22 7.24 -3.57 -22.19
CA ARG A 22 8.51 -3.07 -22.73
C ARG A 22 8.90 -1.72 -22.14
N SER A 23 7.97 -0.78 -22.06
CA SER A 23 8.18 0.54 -21.46
C SER A 23 8.49 0.41 -19.97
N CYS A 24 7.81 -0.50 -19.28
CA CYS A 24 8.06 -0.81 -17.87
C CYS A 24 9.50 -1.36 -17.66
N PHE A 25 9.97 -2.28 -18.51
CA PHE A 25 11.35 -2.77 -18.45
C PHE A 25 12.38 -1.66 -18.73
N ASP A 26 12.15 -0.85 -19.77
CA ASP A 26 13.05 0.26 -20.11
C ASP A 26 13.09 1.34 -19.01
N PHE A 27 11.97 1.53 -18.30
CA PHE A 27 11.85 2.39 -17.13
C PHE A 27 12.73 1.92 -15.97
N PHE A 28 12.57 0.66 -15.51
CA PHE A 28 13.39 0.14 -14.41
C PHE A 28 14.88 0.09 -14.78
N LYS A 29 15.20 -0.25 -16.02
CA LYS A 29 16.57 -0.19 -16.53
C LYS A 29 17.15 1.23 -16.49
N HIS A 30 16.33 2.26 -16.76
CA HIS A 30 16.76 3.65 -16.66
C HIS A 30 17.04 4.04 -15.21
N LEU A 31 16.17 3.67 -14.27
CA LEU A 31 16.36 3.92 -12.84
C LEU A 31 17.70 3.36 -12.35
N ASP A 32 18.06 2.13 -12.72
CA ASP A 32 19.35 1.52 -12.37
C ASP A 32 20.58 2.34 -12.83
N SER A 33 20.41 3.13 -13.90
CA SER A 33 21.49 3.93 -14.50
C SER A 33 21.45 5.43 -14.16
N CYS A 34 20.31 5.95 -13.65
CA CYS A 34 20.10 7.38 -13.41
C CYS A 34 19.74 7.63 -11.93
N PRO A 35 20.66 8.22 -11.14
CA PRO A 35 20.42 8.47 -9.72
C PRO A 35 19.31 9.51 -9.49
N ASP A 36 19.21 10.53 -10.33
CA ASP A 36 18.22 11.60 -10.19
C ASP A 36 16.78 11.06 -10.33
N CYS A 37 16.53 10.26 -11.36
CA CYS A 37 15.22 9.62 -11.57
C CYS A 37 14.92 8.59 -10.48
N THR A 38 15.94 7.91 -9.94
CA THR A 38 15.79 7.01 -8.79
C THR A 38 15.40 7.75 -7.52
N SER A 39 15.99 8.91 -7.25
CA SER A 39 15.59 9.74 -6.10
C SER A 39 14.14 10.22 -6.24
N GLU A 40 13.76 10.73 -7.41
CA GLU A 40 12.39 11.19 -7.65
C GLU A 40 11.37 10.05 -7.47
N TYR A 41 11.65 8.87 -8.04
CA TYR A 41 10.78 7.70 -7.87
C TYR A 41 10.61 7.31 -6.40
N ARG A 42 11.68 7.37 -5.59
CA ARG A 42 11.60 7.09 -4.15
C ARG A 42 10.80 8.14 -3.39
N GLU A 43 10.91 9.42 -3.75
CA GLU A 43 10.10 10.50 -3.16
C GLU A 43 8.60 10.29 -3.42
N PHE A 44 8.23 9.87 -4.63
CA PHE A 44 6.85 9.52 -4.95
C PHE A 44 6.33 8.33 -4.14
N LEU A 45 7.14 7.27 -3.99
CA LEU A 45 6.76 6.12 -3.17
C LEU A 45 6.56 6.51 -1.69
N SER A 46 7.47 7.31 -1.13
CA SER A 46 7.35 7.80 0.25
C SER A 46 6.13 8.69 0.45
N THR A 47 5.84 9.57 -0.52
CA THR A 47 4.63 10.41 -0.50
C THR A 47 3.37 9.55 -0.55
N ARG A 48 3.34 8.51 -1.39
CA ARG A 48 2.21 7.57 -1.47
C ARG A 48 1.99 6.84 -0.15
N GLU A 49 3.05 6.33 0.48
CA GLU A 49 2.98 5.65 1.78
C GLU A 49 2.44 6.59 2.87
N MET A 50 2.93 7.83 2.91
CA MET A 50 2.43 8.86 3.82
C MET A 50 0.92 9.11 3.60
N LEU A 51 0.46 9.22 2.34
CA LEU A 51 -0.95 9.41 2.02
C LEU A 51 -1.81 8.17 2.32
N GLN A 52 -1.26 6.96 2.19
CA GLN A 52 -1.97 5.74 2.58
C GLN A 52 -2.20 5.69 4.09
N SER A 53 -1.26 6.18 4.91
CA SER A 53 -1.45 6.29 6.36
C SER A 53 -2.58 7.27 6.76
N TRP A 54 -2.98 8.16 5.85
CA TRP A 54 -4.09 9.11 6.05
C TRP A 54 -5.45 8.53 5.63
N GLN A 55 -5.51 7.30 5.11
CA GLN A 55 -6.79 6.64 4.88
C GLN A 55 -7.45 6.39 6.23
N LEU A 56 -8.36 7.31 6.59
CA LEU A 56 -9.35 7.15 7.65
C LEU A 56 -9.91 5.73 7.57
N GLU A 57 -9.88 5.00 8.68
CA GLU A 57 -10.53 3.70 8.82
C GLU A 57 -11.89 3.75 8.13
N GLU A 58 -11.99 3.12 6.97
CA GLU A 58 -13.29 2.82 6.37
C GLU A 58 -14.07 2.06 7.46
N PRO A 59 -15.27 2.51 7.85
CA PRO A 59 -16.04 1.83 8.88
C PRO A 59 -16.18 0.38 8.44
N SER A 60 -15.56 -0.52 9.21
CA SER A 60 -15.40 -1.92 8.86
C SER A 60 -16.77 -2.49 8.51
N ALA A 61 -17.00 -2.77 7.24
CA ALA A 61 -18.11 -3.59 6.77
C ALA A 61 -17.84 -5.04 7.21
N ALA A 62 -17.93 -5.28 8.51
CA ALA A 62 -18.45 -6.55 8.97
C ALA A 62 -19.82 -6.72 8.29
N GLU A 63 -20.05 -7.89 7.70
CA GLU A 63 -21.23 -8.28 6.91
C GLU A 63 -21.13 -8.09 5.38
N SER A 64 -20.38 -8.96 4.71
CA SER A 64 -20.98 -9.84 3.68
C SER A 64 -19.98 -10.86 3.14
N SER A 65 -19.91 -11.98 3.85
CA SER A 65 -19.55 -13.26 3.26
C SER A 65 -20.58 -13.61 2.19
N VAL A 66 -20.26 -13.43 0.91
CA VAL A 66 -20.92 -14.16 -0.18
C VAL A 66 -19.87 -14.75 -1.11
N LYS A 67 -20.03 -16.06 -1.30
CA LYS A 67 -19.18 -16.97 -2.05
C LYS A 67 -19.07 -16.56 -3.52
N SER A 68 -17.86 -16.77 -4.03
CA SER A 68 -17.46 -16.68 -5.44
C SER A 68 -18.42 -17.41 -6.40
N ALA A 69 -18.91 -16.71 -7.42
CA ALA A 69 -19.33 -17.29 -8.69
C ALA A 69 -19.38 -16.22 -9.81
N ALA A 70 -18.60 -16.46 -10.87
CA ALA A 70 -18.76 -15.97 -12.25
C ALA A 70 -18.79 -14.44 -12.51
N ARG A 71 -17.76 -13.98 -13.24
CA ARG A 71 -17.74 -12.70 -13.98
C ARG A 71 -18.89 -12.68 -15.01
N PRO A 72 -19.67 -11.59 -15.08
CA PRO A 72 -19.54 -10.67 -16.20
C PRO A 72 -19.64 -9.20 -15.74
N TRP A 73 -18.56 -8.67 -15.16
CA TRP A 73 -18.39 -7.23 -14.93
C TRP A 73 -17.95 -6.59 -16.24
N MET A 74 -18.90 -6.21 -17.09
CA MET A 74 -18.75 -5.20 -18.14
C MET A 74 -20.14 -4.72 -18.56
N GLN A 75 -20.86 -4.07 -17.64
CA GLN A 75 -22.03 -3.21 -17.90
C GLN A 75 -22.58 -2.74 -16.56
N GLY A 76 -22.27 -1.52 -16.13
CA GLY A 76 -22.86 -0.99 -14.88
C GLY A 76 -22.28 0.28 -14.29
N ARG A 77 -21.12 0.79 -14.74
CA ARG A 77 -20.57 2.08 -14.23
C ARG A 77 -21.10 3.30 -15.00
N ARG A 78 -22.42 3.43 -15.09
CA ARG A 78 -23.09 4.69 -15.53
C ARG A 78 -24.07 5.27 -14.50
N PHE A 79 -24.05 4.80 -13.25
CA PHE A 79 -25.07 5.16 -12.26
C PHE A 79 -24.58 5.87 -10.98
N LEU A 80 -23.35 6.37 -10.92
CA LEU A 80 -22.79 7.04 -9.72
C LEU A 80 -22.23 8.44 -9.98
N LEU A 81 -22.88 9.20 -10.85
CA LEU A 81 -22.61 10.63 -11.07
C LEU A 81 -23.88 11.47 -10.94
N ASP A 82 -24.73 11.12 -9.98
CA ASP A 82 -25.92 11.89 -9.61
C ASP A 82 -25.88 12.32 -8.12
N SER A 83 -24.73 12.84 -7.71
CA SER A 83 -24.57 13.62 -6.46
C SER A 83 -24.17 15.06 -6.81
N GLY A 84 -24.95 15.67 -7.72
CA GLY A 84 -24.70 16.96 -8.36
C GLY A 84 -25.05 18.21 -7.55
N SER A 85 -24.97 18.20 -6.21
CA SER A 85 -25.29 19.42 -5.42
C SER A 85 -24.21 19.81 -4.41
N TRP A 86 -23.51 18.85 -3.79
CA TRP A 86 -22.61 19.18 -2.69
C TRP A 86 -21.20 19.61 -3.12
N TRP A 87 -20.74 19.16 -4.29
CA TRP A 87 -19.42 19.51 -4.83
C TRP A 87 -19.27 21.01 -5.14
N GLY A 88 -20.35 21.63 -5.64
CA GLY A 88 -20.38 23.08 -5.88
C GLY A 88 -20.36 23.92 -4.61
N MET A 89 -20.83 23.37 -3.48
CA MET A 89 -20.76 24.03 -2.18
C MET A 89 -19.34 23.98 -1.61
N LEU A 90 -18.66 22.84 -1.77
CA LEU A 90 -17.27 22.64 -1.37
C LEU A 90 -16.30 23.57 -2.12
N GLN A 91 -16.51 23.75 -3.43
CA GLN A 91 -15.71 24.66 -4.25
C GLN A 91 -15.80 26.13 -3.78
N LYS A 92 -16.99 26.58 -3.38
CA LYS A 92 -17.20 27.96 -2.90
C LYS A 92 -16.52 28.19 -1.55
N VAL A 93 -16.52 27.19 -0.66
CA VAL A 93 -15.83 27.25 0.63
C VAL A 93 -14.31 27.29 0.43
N ALA A 94 -13.76 26.42 -0.42
CA ALA A 94 -12.32 26.38 -0.71
C ALA A 94 -11.81 27.71 -1.30
N ALA A 95 -12.55 28.31 -2.24
CA ALA A 95 -12.21 29.62 -2.80
C ALA A 95 -12.21 30.73 -1.73
N GLY A 96 -13.18 30.73 -0.83
CA GLY A 96 -13.24 31.69 0.28
C GLY A 96 -12.05 31.57 1.24
N VAL A 97 -11.64 30.35 1.57
CA VAL A 97 -10.49 30.08 2.45
C VAL A 97 -9.18 30.53 1.78
N LEU A 98 -8.99 30.25 0.49
CA LEU A 98 -7.78 30.66 -0.23
C LEU A 98 -7.64 32.18 -0.34
N ILE A 99 -8.75 32.89 -0.53
CA ILE A 99 -8.75 34.36 -0.55
C ILE A 99 -8.36 34.92 0.83
N LEU A 100 -8.93 34.37 1.91
CA LEU A 100 -8.56 34.76 3.28
C LEU A 100 -7.09 34.47 3.60
N MET A 101 -6.59 33.30 3.19
CA MET A 101 -5.19 32.90 3.37
C MET A 101 -4.24 33.81 2.57
N GLY A 102 -4.62 34.18 1.35
CA GLY A 102 -3.88 35.13 0.51
C GLY A 102 -3.83 36.53 1.12
N ILE A 103 -4.96 37.03 1.63
CA ILE A 103 -5.01 38.31 2.34
C ILE A 103 -4.12 38.26 3.59
N ALA A 104 -4.23 37.21 4.42
CA ALA A 104 -3.41 37.06 5.62
C ALA A 104 -1.91 37.00 5.30
N SER A 105 -1.52 36.29 4.24
CA SER A 105 -0.13 36.21 3.76
C SER A 105 0.40 37.58 3.31
N ILE A 106 -0.40 38.36 2.57
CA ILE A 106 -0.05 39.73 2.16
C ILE A 106 0.10 40.63 3.41
N PHE A 107 -0.81 40.54 4.38
CA PHE A 107 -0.72 41.31 5.63
C PHE A 107 0.51 40.95 6.47
N GLN A 108 0.92 39.68 6.49
CA GLN A 108 2.17 39.24 7.12
C GLN A 108 3.39 39.77 6.37
N HIS A 109 3.39 39.74 5.03
CA HIS A 109 4.50 40.22 4.21
C HIS A 109 4.68 41.75 4.28
N TYR A 110 3.59 42.51 4.39
CA TYR A 110 3.65 43.98 4.53
C TYR A 110 3.90 44.46 5.97
N GLY A 111 4.08 43.55 6.94
CA GLY A 111 4.56 43.89 8.28
C GLY A 111 3.57 44.69 9.14
N TYR A 112 2.27 44.65 8.81
CA TYR A 112 1.24 45.39 9.56
C TYR A 112 0.92 44.74 10.91
N LEU A 113 1.21 43.45 11.06
CA LEU A 113 1.23 42.75 12.35
C LEU A 113 2.63 42.88 12.96
N GLY A 114 2.76 43.85 13.88
CA GLY A 114 4.00 44.29 14.51
C GLY A 114 4.97 43.17 14.84
N GLY A 115 6.22 43.40 14.44
CA GLY A 115 7.34 42.50 14.62
C GLY A 115 7.51 42.03 16.06
N ARG A 116 7.19 40.77 16.29
CA ARG A 116 8.07 39.89 17.05
C ARG A 116 8.73 38.97 16.05
N LYS A 117 9.83 39.45 15.45
CA LYS A 117 10.86 38.54 14.94
C LYS A 117 11.36 37.78 16.17
N VAL A 118 10.78 36.62 16.44
CA VAL A 118 11.39 35.64 17.33
C VAL A 118 12.64 35.19 16.59
N MET A 119 13.73 35.91 16.79
CA MET A 119 15.05 35.45 16.42
C MET A 119 15.39 34.30 17.38
N VAL A 120 14.80 33.13 17.14
CA VAL A 120 15.42 31.89 17.58
C VAL A 120 16.75 31.85 16.84
N SER A 121 17.87 31.85 17.59
CA SER A 121 19.18 31.84 16.97
C SER A 121 19.28 30.60 16.08
N GLU A 122 19.76 30.77 14.85
CA GLU A 122 19.96 29.64 13.92
C GLU A 122 20.80 28.52 14.55
N GLN A 123 21.67 28.85 15.50
CA GLN A 123 22.44 27.90 16.30
C GLN A 123 21.57 27.04 17.25
N GLN A 124 20.61 27.62 17.96
CA GLN A 124 19.70 26.82 18.80
C GLN A 124 18.74 25.96 17.98
N LEU A 125 18.33 26.44 16.80
CA LEU A 125 17.45 25.67 15.92
C LEU A 125 18.20 24.46 15.33
N THR A 126 19.45 24.65 14.91
CA THR A 126 20.28 23.57 14.35
C THR A 126 20.66 22.53 15.39
N GLU A 127 20.99 22.94 16.62
CA GLU A 127 21.30 22.03 17.72
C GLU A 127 20.05 21.22 18.15
N MET A 128 18.88 21.88 18.24
CA MET A 128 17.61 21.21 18.54
C MET A 128 17.15 20.24 17.44
N VAL A 129 17.33 20.62 16.17
CA VAL A 129 17.01 19.73 15.03
C VAL A 129 17.94 18.51 15.04
N HIS A 130 19.22 18.68 15.35
CA HIS A 130 20.15 17.55 15.41
C HIS A 130 19.80 16.57 16.53
N ASP A 131 19.48 17.07 17.72
CA ASP A 131 19.02 16.22 18.83
C ASP A 131 17.66 15.56 18.53
N MET A 132 16.75 16.26 17.86
CA MET A 132 15.44 15.69 17.47
C MET A 132 15.58 14.59 16.43
N ILE A 133 16.51 14.70 15.47
CA ILE A 133 16.81 13.67 14.46
C ILE A 133 17.42 12.42 15.11
N VAL A 134 18.33 12.58 16.07
CA VAL A 134 18.95 11.43 16.76
C VAL A 134 17.93 10.71 17.64
N VAL A 135 17.05 11.44 18.31
CA VAL A 135 15.97 10.85 19.11
C VAL A 135 14.91 10.17 18.22
N SER A 136 14.56 10.75 17.06
CA SER A 136 13.58 10.14 16.15
C SER A 136 14.11 8.84 15.54
N GLN A 137 15.39 8.78 15.16
CA GLN A 137 16.00 7.56 14.63
C GLN A 137 16.05 6.42 15.65
N ALA A 138 16.29 6.72 16.93
CA ALA A 138 16.27 5.71 17.98
C ALA A 138 14.86 5.16 18.23
N GLN A 139 13.84 6.01 18.08
CA GLN A 139 12.45 5.62 18.24
C GLN A 139 11.94 4.81 17.04
N GLU A 140 12.25 5.22 15.82
CA GLU A 140 11.94 4.47 14.59
C GLU A 140 12.55 3.08 14.61
N ARG A 141 13.83 2.95 15.01
CA ARG A 141 14.48 1.63 15.13
C ARG A 141 13.78 0.68 16.10
N ARG A 142 13.18 1.21 17.17
CA ARG A 142 12.42 0.38 18.13
C ARG A 142 11.09 -0.09 17.54
N VAL A 143 10.38 0.79 16.85
CA VAL A 143 9.11 0.45 16.20
C VAL A 143 9.34 -0.56 15.08
N ILE A 144 10.34 -0.34 14.23
CA ILE A 144 10.72 -1.28 13.16
C ILE A 144 11.14 -2.63 13.76
N GLY A 145 11.91 -2.63 14.85
CA GLY A 145 12.30 -3.87 15.53
C GLY A 145 11.11 -4.66 16.08
N GLN A 146 10.12 -3.98 16.66
CA GLN A 146 8.91 -4.63 17.18
C GLN A 146 8.04 -5.20 16.06
N GLU A 147 7.88 -4.47 14.95
CA GLU A 147 7.11 -4.95 13.80
C GLU A 147 7.80 -6.12 13.09
N LEU A 148 9.14 -6.12 12.99
CA LEU A 148 9.89 -7.26 12.45
C LEU A 148 9.73 -8.53 13.31
N ILE A 149 9.69 -8.39 14.64
CA ILE A 149 9.46 -9.53 15.53
C ILE A 149 8.06 -10.10 15.33
N ARG A 150 7.03 -9.23 15.28
CA ARG A 150 5.64 -9.65 15.02
C ARG A 150 5.49 -10.32 13.65
N PHE A 151 6.14 -9.76 12.63
CA PHE A 151 6.14 -10.34 11.31
C PHE A 151 6.80 -11.72 11.30
N SER A 152 7.97 -11.87 11.96
CA SER A 152 8.64 -13.17 12.10
C SER A 152 7.73 -14.21 12.77
N GLU A 153 7.06 -13.83 13.87
CA GLU A 153 6.16 -14.72 14.60
C GLU A 153 4.95 -15.14 13.74
N ALA A 154 4.40 -14.22 12.95
CA ALA A 154 3.30 -14.51 12.03
C ALA A 154 3.73 -15.48 10.91
N VAL A 155 4.92 -15.29 10.33
CA VAL A 155 5.48 -16.18 9.30
C VAL A 155 5.72 -17.57 9.85
N ASP A 156 6.27 -17.68 11.07
CA ASP A 156 6.51 -18.98 11.70
C ASP A 156 5.21 -19.72 12.02
N LEU A 157 4.18 -18.99 12.46
CA LEU A 157 2.86 -19.56 12.72
C LEU A 157 2.20 -20.06 11.43
N GLN A 158 2.25 -19.27 10.36
CA GLN A 158 1.74 -19.66 9.04
C GLN A 158 2.48 -20.89 8.51
N ARG A 159 3.82 -20.91 8.61
CA ARG A 159 4.64 -22.05 8.18
C ARG A 159 4.27 -23.33 8.93
N ASN A 160 4.01 -23.23 10.24
CA ASN A 160 3.59 -24.39 11.04
C ASN A 160 2.21 -24.91 10.62
N GLN A 161 1.27 -24.00 10.31
CA GLN A 161 -0.04 -24.38 9.78
C GLN A 161 0.08 -25.08 8.42
N ASP A 162 0.87 -24.52 7.50
CA ASP A 162 1.09 -25.11 6.17
C ASP A 162 1.69 -26.52 6.27
N LEU A 163 2.68 -26.71 7.16
CA LEU A 163 3.27 -28.04 7.40
C LEU A 163 2.26 -29.03 7.95
N GLN A 164 1.36 -28.58 8.82
CA GLN A 164 0.32 -29.42 9.39
C GLN A 164 -0.73 -29.81 8.34
N ASP A 165 -1.09 -28.89 7.45
CA ASP A 165 -1.99 -29.17 6.33
C ASP A 165 -1.37 -30.15 5.33
N VAL A 166 -0.08 -29.98 5.00
CA VAL A 166 0.65 -30.95 4.16
C VAL A 166 0.66 -32.33 4.82
N TYR A 167 0.92 -32.41 6.12
CA TYR A 167 0.89 -33.68 6.85
C TYR A 167 -0.49 -34.34 6.80
N ASN A 168 -1.55 -33.58 7.09
CA ASN A 168 -2.93 -34.08 7.04
C ASN A 168 -3.29 -34.60 5.64
N ASN A 169 -2.87 -33.88 4.59
CA ASN A 169 -3.09 -34.31 3.21
C ASN A 169 -2.36 -35.61 2.89
N LEU A 170 -1.10 -35.75 3.32
CA LEU A 170 -0.33 -36.98 3.13
C LEU A 170 -0.97 -38.18 3.82
N VAL A 171 -1.38 -38.02 5.09
CA VAL A 171 -2.09 -39.07 5.84
C VAL A 171 -3.40 -39.45 5.14
N SER A 172 -4.16 -38.47 4.66
CA SER A 172 -5.42 -38.73 3.93
C SER A 172 -5.19 -39.49 2.62
N LEU A 173 -4.08 -39.22 1.94
CA LEU A 173 -3.72 -39.86 0.67
C LEU A 173 -3.24 -41.30 0.90
N GLU A 174 -2.45 -41.53 1.94
CA GLU A 174 -2.06 -42.87 2.38
C GLU A 174 -3.29 -43.73 2.69
N GLN A 175 -4.25 -43.19 3.46
CA GLN A 175 -5.47 -43.91 3.81
C GLN A 175 -6.32 -44.24 2.59
N ARG A 176 -6.48 -43.30 1.64
CA ARG A 176 -7.18 -43.58 0.37
C ARG A 176 -6.46 -44.65 -0.45
N TYR A 177 -5.13 -44.67 -0.42
CA TYR A 177 -4.35 -45.68 -1.12
C TYR A 177 -4.55 -47.07 -0.51
N THR A 178 -4.53 -47.19 0.82
CA THR A 178 -4.81 -48.46 1.51
C THR A 178 -6.23 -48.95 1.24
N ASP A 179 -7.22 -48.06 1.30
CA ASP A 179 -8.61 -48.40 1.03
C ASP A 179 -8.80 -48.92 -0.40
N ASN A 180 -8.22 -48.25 -1.40
CA ASN A 180 -8.25 -48.69 -2.79
C ASN A 180 -7.55 -50.05 -2.99
N LEU A 181 -6.45 -50.31 -2.27
CA LEU A 181 -5.75 -51.59 -2.31
C LEU A 181 -6.61 -52.73 -1.72
N GLU A 182 -7.29 -52.47 -0.62
CA GLU A 182 -8.23 -53.44 -0.04
C GLU A 182 -9.40 -53.71 -0.97
N GLU A 183 -9.99 -52.68 -1.56
CA GLU A 183 -11.13 -52.81 -2.46
C GLU A 183 -10.75 -53.62 -3.71
N ASN A 184 -9.61 -53.32 -4.33
CA ASN A 184 -9.07 -54.10 -5.44
C ASN A 184 -8.83 -55.56 -5.08
N ASN A 185 -8.26 -55.84 -3.89
CA ASN A 185 -8.10 -57.21 -3.41
C ASN A 185 -9.43 -57.94 -3.21
N ARG A 186 -10.48 -57.24 -2.73
CA ARG A 186 -11.83 -57.81 -2.60
C ARG A 186 -12.41 -58.15 -3.97
N TYR A 187 -12.29 -57.26 -4.96
CA TYR A 187 -12.73 -57.54 -6.33
C TYR A 187 -12.01 -58.74 -6.95
N LEU A 188 -10.68 -58.84 -6.80
CA LEU A 188 -9.91 -59.96 -7.30
C LEU A 188 -10.33 -61.29 -6.65
N LYS A 189 -10.57 -61.31 -5.33
CA LYS A 189 -11.09 -62.50 -4.64
C LYS A 189 -12.46 -62.92 -5.17
N ALA A 190 -13.37 -61.97 -5.37
CA ALA A 190 -14.71 -62.24 -5.89
C ALA A 190 -14.69 -62.83 -7.31
N LEU A 191 -13.74 -62.40 -8.16
CA LEU A 191 -13.54 -62.94 -9.50
C LEU A 191 -12.97 -64.38 -9.48
N LEU A 192 -12.08 -64.70 -8.53
CA LEU A 192 -11.49 -66.03 -8.41
C LEU A 192 -12.44 -67.09 -7.84
N THR A 193 -13.48 -66.67 -7.11
CA THR A 193 -14.50 -67.57 -6.52
C THR A 193 -15.66 -67.91 -7.45
N LYS A 194 -15.71 -67.34 -8.66
CA LYS A 194 -16.71 -67.67 -9.70
C LYS A 194 -16.12 -68.62 -10.73
#